data_AF-A0A2J2H5Z8-F1
#
_entry.id   AF-A0A2J2H5Z8-F1
#
_cell.length_a   1.000
_cell.length_b   1.000
_cell.length_c   1.000
_cell.angle_alpha   90.00
_cell.angle_beta   90.00
_cell.angle_gamma   90.00
#
_symmetry.space_group_name_H-M   'P 1'
#
loop_
_entity.id
_entity.type
_entity.pdbx_description
1 polymer ?
#
loop_
_entity_poly.entity_id
_entity_poly.type
_entity_poly.pdbx_seq_one_letter_code
_entity_poly.pdbx_strand_id
1 'polypeptide(L)'
;MASKVWIAAVVVVAIVAWFAGYYSRAPAAQTTTVVTTYSETATTTYSTTVTTTYLTTVTTTATVVVRYYPITVVDALNRTLQIAAEPARVVSLAPSITQMLVALGLCSRIVGLDQFSYQLLKELNYTSCLPADAEVVEINAMSPTGF
;
A
#
# COMPACT_ATOMS: atom_id res chain seq x y z
N MET A 1 15.43 30.60 39.99
CA MET A 1 14.32 29.73 39.53
C MET A 1 13.77 30.09 38.13
N ALA A 2 14.34 31.07 37.41
CA ALA A 2 13.82 31.52 36.11
C ALA A 2 14.36 30.77 34.87
N SER A 3 15.48 30.02 34.98
CA SER A 3 16.12 29.39 33.82
C SER A 3 15.40 28.13 33.31
N LYS A 4 14.78 27.35 34.20
CA LYS A 4 14.12 26.08 33.85
C LYS A 4 12.77 26.29 33.13
N VAL A 5 12.06 27.37 33.46
CA VAL A 5 10.76 27.72 32.85
C VAL A 5 10.93 28.17 31.40
N TRP A 6 12.00 28.93 31.13
CA TRP A 6 12.33 29.39 29.78
C TRP A 6 12.72 28.23 28.86
N ILE A 7 13.48 27.25 29.37
CA ILE A 7 13.85 26.04 28.63
C ILE A 7 12.60 25.20 28.30
N ALA A 8 11.69 25.03 29.27
CA ALA A 8 10.44 24.29 29.03
C ALA A 8 9.57 24.97 27.96
N ALA A 9 9.46 26.29 27.96
CA ALA A 9 8.71 27.03 26.96
C ALA A 9 9.29 26.85 25.54
N VAL A 10 10.61 26.89 25.40
CA VAL A 10 11.28 26.68 24.10
C VAL A 10 11.04 25.26 23.56
N VAL A 11 11.07 24.24 24.43
CA VAL A 11 10.82 22.84 24.03
C VAL A 11 9.37 22.64 23.57
N VAL A 12 8.39 23.24 24.27
CA VAL A 12 6.97 23.14 23.88
C VAL A 12 6.74 23.80 22.52
N VAL A 13 7.32 24.98 22.27
CA VAL A 13 7.22 25.66 20.97
C VAL A 13 7.87 24.84 19.86
N ALA A 14 9.02 24.19 20.13
CA ALA A 14 9.69 23.33 19.17
C ALA A 14 8.84 22.09 18.80
N ILE A 15 8.19 21.46 19.79
CA ILE A 15 7.32 20.29 19.55
C ILE A 15 6.09 20.68 18.74
N VAL A 16 5.46 21.82 19.04
CA VAL A 16 4.29 22.31 18.29
C VAL A 16 4.68 22.67 16.85
N ALA A 17 5.83 23.30 16.64
CA ALA A 17 6.33 23.61 15.29
C ALA A 17 6.68 22.34 14.49
N TRP A 18 7.23 21.32 15.15
CA TRP A 18 7.55 20.04 14.51
C TRP A 18 6.29 19.25 14.14
N PHE A 19 5.29 19.22 15.03
CA PHE A 19 3.98 18.62 14.75
C PHE A 19 3.25 19.34 13.60
N ALA A 20 3.22 20.68 13.59
CA ALA A 20 2.58 21.45 12.52
C ALA A 20 3.27 21.23 11.15
N GLY A 21 4.60 21.18 11.12
CA GLY A 21 5.37 20.87 9.91
C GLY A 21 5.19 19.43 9.41
N TYR A 22 4.98 18.47 10.32
CA TYR A 22 4.74 17.07 9.96
C TYR A 22 3.41 16.88 9.21
N TYR A 23 2.33 17.53 9.66
CA TYR A 23 1.01 17.41 9.01
C TYR A 23 0.83 18.28 7.76
N SER A 24 1.74 19.23 7.50
CA SER A 24 1.68 20.11 6.32
C SER A 24 2.24 19.48 5.04
N ARG A 25 2.80 18.26 5.12
CA ARG A 25 3.27 17.52 3.94
C ARG A 25 2.07 16.89 3.22
N ALA A 26 1.40 17.69 2.40
CA ALA A 26 0.47 17.16 1.41
C ALA A 26 1.22 16.12 0.54
N PRO A 27 0.61 14.95 0.22
CA PRO A 27 1.21 14.00 -0.70
C PRO A 27 1.53 14.70 -2.02
N ALA A 28 2.76 14.57 -2.51
CA ALA A 28 3.12 15.10 -3.82
C ALA A 28 2.21 14.46 -4.87
N ALA A 29 1.34 15.26 -5.51
CA ALA A 29 0.58 14.82 -6.67
C ALA A 29 1.57 14.48 -7.78
N GLN A 30 1.69 13.19 -8.11
CA GLN A 30 2.52 12.74 -9.23
C GLN A 30 1.75 12.97 -10.54
N THR A 31 2.24 13.91 -11.33
CA THR A 31 1.77 14.14 -12.71
C THR A 31 2.44 13.11 -13.62
N THR A 32 1.71 12.08 -14.02
CA THR A 32 2.15 11.15 -15.08
C THR A 32 1.42 11.51 -16.37
N THR A 33 2.16 12.02 -17.36
CA THR A 33 1.64 12.29 -18.70
C THR A 33 1.53 10.97 -19.46
N VAL A 34 0.33 10.38 -19.52
CA VAL A 34 0.05 9.24 -20.40
C VAL A 34 -0.41 9.78 -21.75
N VAL A 35 0.43 9.59 -22.78
CA VAL A 35 0.07 9.88 -24.18
C VAL A 35 -0.62 8.64 -24.72
N THR A 36 -1.95 8.69 -24.87
CA THR A 36 -2.70 7.64 -25.57
C THR A 36 -3.04 8.12 -26.97
N THR A 37 -2.30 7.62 -27.96
CA THR A 37 -2.55 7.86 -29.38
C THR A 37 -3.66 6.92 -29.84
N TYR A 38 -4.83 7.46 -30.18
CA TYR A 38 -5.86 6.75 -30.91
C TYR A 38 -5.89 7.26 -32.35
N SER A 39 -5.82 6.35 -33.33
CA SER A 39 -6.06 6.65 -34.74
C SER A 39 -7.44 6.12 -35.11
N GLU A 40 -8.35 7.01 -35.50
CA GLU A 40 -9.65 6.63 -36.04
C GLU A 40 -9.70 7.01 -37.53
N THR A 41 -10.11 6.07 -38.38
CA THR A 41 -10.29 6.28 -39.82
C THR A 41 -11.78 6.21 -40.11
N ALA A 42 -12.36 7.32 -40.56
CA ALA A 42 -13.73 7.38 -41.05
C ALA A 42 -13.76 8.00 -42.45
N THR A 43 -14.55 7.43 -43.37
CA THR A 43 -14.76 7.94 -44.74
C THR A 43 -16.24 7.81 -45.12
N THR A 44 -16.93 8.93 -45.42
CA THR A 44 -17.96 9.01 -46.49
C THR A 44 -18.36 10.46 -46.89
N THR A 45 -18.05 10.80 -48.15
CA THR A 45 -18.75 11.45 -49.29
C THR A 45 -19.98 12.42 -49.16
N TYR A 46 -19.72 13.70 -49.49
CA TYR A 46 -20.46 14.87 -50.10
C TYR A 46 -21.91 15.33 -49.73
N SER A 47 -22.02 16.59 -49.24
CA SER A 47 -22.96 17.63 -49.71
C SER A 47 -22.58 19.03 -49.14
N THR A 48 -22.35 20.03 -50.01
CA THR A 48 -21.89 21.39 -49.69
C THR A 48 -22.74 22.07 -48.61
N THR A 49 -22.15 22.39 -47.46
CA THR A 49 -22.82 23.09 -46.35
C THR A 49 -21.88 24.16 -45.78
N VAL A 50 -22.39 25.37 -45.57
CA VAL A 50 -21.66 26.57 -45.16
C VAL A 50 -20.87 26.35 -43.86
N THR A 51 -19.56 26.53 -43.92
CA THR A 51 -18.65 26.42 -42.77
C THR A 51 -18.69 27.70 -41.94
N THR A 52 -19.43 27.68 -40.82
CA THR A 52 -19.31 28.70 -39.77
C THR A 52 -18.44 28.12 -38.65
N THR A 53 -17.23 28.64 -38.50
CA THR A 53 -16.28 28.17 -37.48
C THR A 53 -16.52 28.90 -36.17
N TYR A 54 -17.25 28.27 -35.25
CA TYR A 54 -17.30 28.69 -33.85
C TYR A 54 -16.29 27.86 -33.05
N LEU A 55 -15.37 28.54 -32.36
CA LEU A 55 -14.43 27.89 -31.44
C LEU A 55 -15.11 27.77 -30.08
N THR A 56 -15.61 26.57 -29.78
CA THR A 56 -16.18 26.26 -28.46
C THR A 56 -15.17 25.44 -27.68
N THR A 57 -14.53 26.06 -26.69
CA THR A 57 -13.63 25.37 -25.78
C THR A 57 -14.46 24.63 -24.74
N VAL A 58 -14.60 23.31 -24.89
CA VAL A 58 -15.30 22.47 -23.93
C VAL A 58 -14.28 21.93 -22.93
N THR A 59 -14.38 22.37 -21.68
CA THR A 59 -13.52 21.87 -20.60
C THR A 59 -14.17 20.63 -19.99
N THR A 60 -13.72 19.45 -20.40
CA THR A 60 -14.21 18.19 -19.85
C THR A 60 -13.35 17.80 -18.64
N THR A 61 -13.93 17.84 -17.44
CA THR A 61 -13.27 17.31 -16.23
C THR A 61 -13.47 15.80 -16.18
N ALA A 62 -12.43 15.03 -16.55
CA ALA A 62 -12.42 13.59 -16.38
C ALA A 62 -11.86 13.23 -14.99
N THR A 63 -12.69 12.66 -14.13
CA THR A 63 -12.24 12.00 -12.90
C THR A 63 -11.65 10.64 -13.23
N VAL A 64 -10.32 10.52 -13.20
CA VAL A 64 -9.61 9.25 -13.33
C VAL A 64 -9.58 8.57 -11.96
N VAL A 65 -10.37 7.50 -11.81
CA VAL A 65 -10.30 6.64 -10.62
C VAL A 65 -9.18 5.63 -10.85
N VAL A 66 -8.03 5.84 -10.22
CA VAL A 66 -6.95 4.84 -10.20
C VAL A 66 -7.41 3.67 -9.34
N ARG A 67 -7.55 2.49 -9.94
CA ARG A 67 -7.83 1.23 -9.25
C ARG A 67 -6.49 0.57 -8.92
N TYR A 68 -6.16 0.44 -7.64
CA TYR A 68 -4.94 -0.28 -7.22
C TYR A 68 -5.06 -1.79 -7.46
N TYR A 69 -6.29 -2.32 -7.41
CA TYR A 69 -6.60 -3.72 -7.67
C TYR A 69 -7.50 -3.86 -8.90
N PRO A 70 -7.43 -4.99 -9.62
CA PRO A 70 -6.61 -6.16 -9.34
C PRO A 70 -5.12 -5.95 -9.63
N ILE A 71 -4.23 -6.55 -8.83
CA ILE A 71 -2.79 -6.62 -9.12
C ILE A 71 -2.40 -8.02 -9.57
N THR A 72 -1.50 -8.11 -10.55
CA THR A 72 -0.93 -9.37 -11.01
C THR A 72 0.53 -9.44 -10.58
N VAL A 73 0.89 -10.53 -9.89
CA VAL A 73 2.23 -10.76 -9.35
C VAL A 73 2.73 -12.11 -9.88
N VAL A 74 4.01 -12.17 -10.25
CA VAL A 74 4.70 -13.44 -10.53
C VAL A 74 5.55 -13.78 -9.33
N ASP A 75 5.36 -14.96 -8.77
CA ASP A 75 6.13 -15.41 -7.60
C ASP A 75 7.48 -16.04 -7.98
N ALA A 76 8.27 -16.41 -6.96
CA ALA A 76 9.60 -17.01 -7.15
C ALA A 76 9.56 -18.39 -7.84
N LEU A 77 8.40 -19.05 -7.89
CA LEU A 77 8.18 -20.31 -8.60
C LEU A 77 7.61 -20.09 -10.01
N ASN A 78 7.64 -18.84 -10.49
CA ASN A 78 7.13 -18.41 -11.80
C ASN A 78 5.62 -18.65 -11.98
N ARG A 79 4.84 -18.63 -10.89
CA ARG A 79 3.38 -18.70 -10.93
C ARG A 79 2.81 -17.29 -11.04
N THR A 80 1.85 -17.11 -11.95
CA THR A 80 1.12 -15.84 -12.07
C THR A 80 -0.09 -15.85 -11.14
N LEU A 81 -0.12 -14.93 -10.20
CA LEU A 81 -1.18 -14.77 -9.21
C LEU A 81 -1.88 -13.44 -9.42
N GLN A 82 -3.22 -13.44 -9.39
CA GLN A 82 -4.02 -12.23 -9.41
C GLN A 82 -4.62 -11.99 -8.03
N ILE A 83 -4.34 -10.83 -7.45
CA ILE A 83 -4.91 -10.40 -6.18
C ILE A 83 -6.02 -9.40 -6.51
N ALA A 84 -7.27 -9.81 -6.27
CA ALA A 84 -8.46 -9.08 -6.70
C ALA A 84 -8.77 -7.83 -5.86
N ALA A 85 -8.34 -7.82 -4.60
CA ALA A 85 -8.58 -6.76 -3.63
C ALA A 85 -7.52 -6.81 -2.53
N GLU A 86 -7.52 -5.79 -1.65
CA GLU A 86 -6.61 -5.73 -0.52
C GLU A 86 -6.76 -6.95 0.41
N PRO A 87 -5.67 -7.69 0.72
CA PRO A 87 -5.74 -8.86 1.59
C PRO A 87 -6.19 -8.49 3.01
N ALA A 88 -7.33 -9.05 3.43
CA ALA A 88 -7.85 -8.86 4.78
C ALA A 88 -7.27 -9.87 5.80
N ARG A 89 -6.86 -11.05 5.33
CA ARG A 89 -6.33 -12.15 6.15
C ARG A 89 -5.07 -12.71 5.48
N VAL A 90 -4.01 -12.89 6.25
CA VAL A 90 -2.69 -13.29 5.76
C VAL A 90 -2.19 -14.47 6.61
N VAL A 91 -1.60 -15.45 5.94
CA VAL A 91 -0.85 -16.54 6.57
C VAL A 91 0.63 -16.35 6.25
N SER A 92 1.50 -16.39 7.25
CA SER A 92 2.95 -16.23 7.06
C SER A 92 3.72 -17.37 7.71
N LEU A 93 4.51 -18.08 6.93
CA LEU A 93 5.29 -19.26 7.35
C LEU A 93 6.80 -18.99 7.29
N ALA A 94 7.19 -17.72 7.39
CA ALA A 94 8.58 -17.30 7.33
C ALA A 94 8.83 -16.21 8.38
N PRO A 95 9.77 -16.39 9.32
CA PRO A 95 10.00 -15.43 10.39
C PRO A 95 10.34 -14.02 9.89
N SER A 96 11.16 -13.93 8.83
CA SER A 96 11.55 -12.63 8.24
C SER A 96 10.38 -11.87 7.62
N ILE A 97 9.47 -12.58 6.93
CA ILE A 97 8.28 -11.96 6.31
C ILE A 97 7.28 -11.56 7.41
N THR A 98 7.08 -12.41 8.42
CA THR A 98 6.24 -12.09 9.58
C THR A 98 6.72 -10.81 10.26
N GLN A 99 8.02 -10.69 10.51
CA GLN A 99 8.60 -9.49 11.11
C GLN A 99 8.39 -8.24 10.23
N MET A 100 8.50 -8.38 8.90
CA MET A 100 8.22 -7.29 7.97
C MET A 100 6.75 -6.85 8.04
N LEU A 101 5.80 -7.79 8.10
CA LEU A 101 4.39 -7.47 8.25
C LEU A 101 4.10 -6.72 9.56
N VAL A 102 4.72 -7.15 10.66
CA VAL A 102 4.62 -6.44 11.95
C VAL A 102 5.20 -5.03 11.85
N ALA A 103 6.37 -4.86 11.23
CA ALA A 103 7.00 -3.55 11.02
C ALA A 103 6.17 -2.61 10.14
N LEU A 104 5.40 -3.15 9.19
CA LEU A 104 4.43 -2.40 8.39
C LEU A 104 3.11 -2.10 9.12
N GLY A 105 2.95 -2.55 10.37
CA GLY A 105 1.72 -2.38 11.15
C GLY A 105 0.58 -3.30 10.73
N LEU A 106 0.86 -4.37 9.98
CA LEU A 106 -0.13 -5.31 9.44
C LEU A 106 -0.35 -6.55 10.32
N CYS A 107 0.17 -6.54 11.55
CA CYS A 107 0.11 -7.69 12.46
C CYS A 107 -1.32 -8.20 12.72
N SER A 108 -2.29 -7.30 12.82
CA SER A 108 -3.70 -7.64 13.05
C SER A 108 -4.36 -8.41 11.90
N ARG A 109 -3.71 -8.50 10.73
CA ARG A 109 -4.19 -9.26 9.57
C ARG A 109 -3.61 -10.67 9.50
N ILE A 110 -2.66 -11.01 10.39
CA ILE A 110 -2.00 -12.31 10.39
C ILE A 110 -2.90 -13.31 11.14
N VAL A 111 -3.57 -14.19 10.40
CA VAL A 111 -4.49 -15.20 10.95
C VAL A 111 -3.88 -16.59 11.05
N GLY A 112 -2.66 -16.77 10.53
CA GLY A 112 -1.96 -18.04 10.57
C GLY A 112 -0.45 -17.84 10.55
N LEU A 113 0.25 -18.55 11.43
CA LEU A 113 1.72 -18.55 11.51
C LEU A 113 2.25 -19.96 11.62
N ASP A 114 3.51 -20.18 11.28
CA ASP A 114 4.22 -21.38 11.73
C ASP A 114 4.76 -21.21 13.15
N GLN A 115 5.13 -22.32 13.79
CA GLN A 115 5.71 -22.34 15.14
C GLN A 115 6.95 -21.45 15.29
N PHE A 116 7.77 -21.35 14.24
CA PHE A 116 9.01 -20.55 14.25
C PHE A 116 8.73 -19.05 14.19
N SER A 117 7.80 -18.60 13.32
CA SER A 117 7.39 -17.19 13.26
C SER A 117 6.65 -16.79 14.53
N TYR A 118 5.82 -17.68 15.09
CA TYR A 118 5.16 -17.43 16.36
C TYR A 118 6.17 -17.30 17.52
N GLN A 119 7.17 -18.19 17.57
CA GLN A 119 8.23 -18.11 18.56
C GLN A 119 9.03 -16.81 18.44
N LEU A 120 9.36 -16.36 17.22
CA LEU A 120 10.00 -15.06 17.00
C LEU A 120 9.17 -13.91 17.61
N LEU A 121 7.86 -13.88 17.34
CA LEU A 121 6.99 -12.84 17.91
C LEU A 121 6.92 -12.91 19.43
N LYS A 122 6.96 -14.12 20.00
CA LYS A 122 6.99 -14.33 21.45
C LYS A 122 8.28 -13.79 22.08
N GLU A 123 9.42 -14.06 21.47
CA GLU A 123 10.73 -13.57 21.93
C GLU A 123 10.83 -12.04 21.84
N LEU A 124 10.18 -11.44 20.85
CA LEU A 124 10.12 -9.99 20.67
C LEU A 124 8.97 -9.31 21.44
N ASN A 125 8.16 -10.06 22.18
CA ASN A 125 6.96 -9.58 22.88
C ASN A 125 5.94 -8.86 21.98
N TYR A 126 5.78 -9.33 20.73
CA TYR A 126 4.82 -8.81 19.74
C TYR A 126 3.60 -9.71 19.54
N THR A 127 3.39 -10.74 20.34
CA THR A 127 2.21 -11.62 20.18
C THR A 127 0.88 -10.91 20.45
N SER A 128 0.90 -9.80 21.20
CA SER A 128 -0.30 -9.01 21.54
C SER A 128 -0.97 -8.33 20.34
N CYS A 129 -0.28 -8.19 19.20
CA CYS A 129 -0.87 -7.59 18.01
C CYS A 129 -1.57 -8.60 17.10
N LEU A 130 -1.45 -9.90 17.38
CA LEU A 130 -2.13 -10.94 16.63
C LEU A 130 -3.63 -10.95 16.96
N PRO A 131 -4.49 -11.23 15.97
CA PRO A 131 -5.92 -11.39 16.21
C PRO A 131 -6.19 -12.67 17.02
N ALA A 132 -7.34 -12.70 17.72
CA ALA A 132 -7.70 -13.81 18.60
C ALA A 132 -7.95 -15.13 17.85
N ASP A 133 -8.27 -15.06 16.56
CA ASP A 133 -8.43 -16.21 15.65
C ASP A 133 -7.13 -16.62 14.95
N ALA A 134 -5.97 -16.09 15.35
CA ALA A 134 -4.68 -16.48 14.78
C ALA A 134 -4.30 -17.91 15.22
N GLU A 135 -4.10 -18.79 14.25
CA GLU A 135 -3.68 -20.17 14.48
C GLU A 135 -2.17 -20.36 14.25
N VAL A 136 -1.56 -21.25 15.03
CA VAL A 136 -0.16 -21.63 14.88
C VAL A 136 -0.10 -23.05 14.32
N VAL A 137 0.47 -23.18 13.13
CA VAL A 137 0.70 -24.45 12.45
C VAL A 137 2.01 -25.04 12.95
N GLU A 138 1.93 -26.20 13.59
CA GLU A 138 3.11 -26.98 13.91
C GLU A 138 3.64 -27.67 12.65
N ILE A 139 4.90 -27.39 12.32
CA ILE A 139 5.60 -28.00 11.20
C ILE A 139 6.56 -29.02 11.79
N ASN A 140 6.16 -30.30 11.71
CA ASN A 140 7.05 -31.40 12.05
C ASN A 140 8.18 -31.45 11.03
N ALA A 141 9.39 -31.10 11.46
CA ALA A 141 10.59 -31.35 10.67
C ALA A 141 10.67 -32.85 10.39
N MET A 142 10.76 -33.21 9.11
CA MET A 142 10.98 -34.58 8.67
C MET A 142 12.22 -35.15 9.38
N SER A 143 12.14 -36.40 9.85
CA SER A 143 13.28 -37.13 10.44
C SER A 143 14.54 -36.99 9.57
N PRO A 144 15.75 -36.87 10.14
CA PRO A 144 17.01 -36.68 9.39
C PRO A 144 17.40 -37.79 8.40
N THR A 145 16.58 -38.83 8.25
CA THR A 145 16.91 -40.07 7.53
C THR A 145 16.04 -40.32 6.29
N GLY A 146 15.30 -39.33 5.81
CA GLY A 146 14.38 -39.47 4.66
C GLY A 146 14.98 -39.10 3.31
N PHE A 147 16.08 -39.74 2.91
CA PHE A 147 16.49 -39.90 1.51
C PHE A 147 16.67 -41.39 1.21
#